data_AF-A0A1I2HMH3-F1
#
_entry.id   AF-A0A1I2HMH3-F1
#
_cell.length_a   1.000
_cell.length_b   1.000
_cell.length_c   1.000
_cell.angle_alpha   90.00
_cell.angle_beta   90.00
_cell.angle_gamma   90.00
#
_symmetry.space_group_name_H-M   'P 1'
#
loop_
_entity.id
_entity.type
_entity.pdbx_description
1 polymer ?
#
loop_
_entity_poly.entity_id
_entity_poly.type
_entity_poly.pdbx_seq_one_letter_code
_entity_poly.pdbx_strand_id
1 'polypeptide(L)'
;MEYTITKTQRNGIILSSCFLILSILIRGLLFLINTPTKIELAEQLIWNTIYLIPFGYLMLAFYKYLKHYQRKVLQGSILLIFAAELILKSTLFSSLFESPLKKVVLLGTSTIWLIATVVLLVGLFRNTAKTDQGMLAIRNYAICSLLIYLFATTHSFYLASTNPLQTRLLVGLTSAIPFSFTIVFAMKLKLKA
;
A
#
# COMPACT_ATOMS: atom_id res chain seq x y z
N MET A 1 18.95 12.33 17.83
CA MET A 1 18.65 11.07 18.54
C MET A 1 18.04 10.10 17.54
N GLU A 2 18.63 8.91 17.36
CA GLU A 2 18.09 7.89 16.45
C GLU A 2 16.71 7.40 16.93
N TYR A 3 15.82 7.07 16.00
CA TYR A 3 14.53 6.47 16.33
C TYR A 3 14.72 5.03 16.83
N THR A 4 14.15 4.71 18.00
CA THR A 4 14.17 3.37 18.60
C THR A 4 12.77 2.79 18.72
N ILE A 5 12.63 1.48 18.56
CA ILE A 5 11.37 0.74 18.69
C ILE A 5 11.49 -0.44 19.67
N THR A 6 10.37 -0.87 20.24
CA THR A 6 10.37 -2.10 21.04
C THR A 6 10.44 -3.35 20.14
N LYS A 7 10.92 -4.46 20.70
CA LYS A 7 10.93 -5.76 19.99
C LYS A 7 9.55 -6.17 19.51
N THR A 8 8.51 -5.93 20.32
CA THR A 8 7.11 -6.21 19.98
C THR A 8 6.64 -5.39 18.78
N GLN A 9 6.97 -4.10 18.73
CA GLN A 9 6.62 -3.24 17.59
C GLN A 9 7.33 -3.69 16.30
N ARG A 10 8.61 -4.04 16.39
CA ARG A 10 9.37 -4.56 15.25
C ARG A 10 8.73 -5.82 14.68
N ASN A 11 8.42 -6.77 15.56
CA ASN A 11 7.79 -8.03 15.17
C ASN A 11 6.39 -7.81 14.61
N GLY A 12 5.63 -6.84 15.15
CA GLY A 12 4.35 -6.43 14.59
C GLY A 12 4.47 -5.95 13.14
N ILE A 13 5.46 -5.09 12.84
CA ILE A 13 5.69 -4.60 11.46
C ILE A 13 6.02 -5.76 10.53
N ILE A 14 6.92 -6.67 10.95
CA ILE A 14 7.31 -7.83 10.15
C ILE A 14 6.09 -8.75 9.92
N LEU A 15 5.34 -9.06 10.97
CA LEU A 15 4.16 -9.93 10.88
C LEU A 15 3.10 -9.33 9.95
N SER A 16 2.76 -8.04 10.11
CA SER A 16 1.83 -7.34 9.22
C SER A 16 2.30 -7.36 7.77
N SER A 17 3.61 -7.19 7.53
CA SER A 17 4.17 -7.22 6.18
C SER A 17 4.08 -8.62 5.56
N CYS A 18 4.51 -9.66 6.28
CA CYS A 18 4.42 -11.04 5.82
C CYS A 18 2.97 -11.46 5.56
N PHE A 19 2.06 -11.05 6.44
CA PHE A 19 0.64 -11.31 6.29
C PHE A 19 0.05 -10.64 5.04
N LEU A 20 0.41 -9.38 4.77
CA LEU A 20 -0.03 -8.68 3.56
C LEU A 20 0.49 -9.35 2.29
N ILE A 21 1.78 -9.72 2.26
CA ILE A 21 2.39 -10.48 1.16
C ILE A 21 1.60 -11.77 0.94
N LEU A 22 1.38 -12.55 2.00
CA LEU A 22 0.65 -13.80 1.92
C LEU A 22 -0.80 -13.59 1.44
N SER A 23 -1.49 -12.56 1.95
CA SER A 23 -2.87 -12.24 1.54
C SER A 23 -2.97 -11.94 0.04
N ILE A 24 -1.96 -11.24 -0.51
CA ILE A 24 -1.90 -10.88 -1.92
C ILE A 24 -1.60 -12.12 -2.77
N LEU A 25 -0.66 -12.95 -2.34
CA LEU A 25 -0.32 -14.20 -3.04
C LEU A 25 -1.48 -15.18 -3.05
N ILE A 26 -2.15 -15.39 -1.92
CA ILE A 26 -3.35 -16.25 -1.82
C ILE A 26 -4.46 -15.71 -2.72
N ARG A 27 -4.72 -14.39 -2.70
CA ARG A 27 -5.75 -13.79 -3.56
C ARG A 27 -5.40 -13.93 -5.05
N GLY A 28 -4.12 -13.79 -5.41
CA GLY A 28 -3.63 -14.05 -6.77
C GLY A 28 -3.79 -15.51 -7.20
N LEU A 29 -3.51 -16.46 -6.30
CA LEU A 29 -3.69 -17.90 -6.52
C LEU A 29 -5.17 -18.28 -6.64
N LEU A 30 -6.03 -17.76 -5.76
CA LEU A 30 -7.47 -17.98 -5.83
C LEU A 30 -8.06 -17.46 -7.14
N PHE A 31 -7.54 -16.35 -7.67
CA PHE A 31 -7.92 -15.82 -8.97
C PHE A 31 -7.47 -16.70 -10.16
N LEU A 32 -6.38 -17.48 -10.02
CA LEU A 32 -5.98 -18.48 -11.01
C LEU A 32 -6.92 -19.68 -11.04
N ILE A 33 -7.34 -20.12 -9.85
CA ILE A 33 -8.12 -21.35 -9.67
C ILE A 33 -9.61 -21.10 -9.96
N ASN A 34 -10.14 -19.97 -9.47
CA ASN A 34 -11.53 -19.59 -9.64
C ASN A 34 -11.60 -18.37 -10.57
N THR A 35 -12.12 -18.56 -11.79
CA THR A 35 -12.55 -17.42 -12.63
C THR A 35 -13.39 -16.44 -11.80
N PRO A 36 -13.24 -15.10 -11.97
CA PRO A 36 -13.70 -14.06 -11.05
C PRO A 36 -15.21 -13.98 -10.78
N THR A 37 -16.01 -14.85 -11.38
CA THR A 37 -17.48 -14.80 -11.41
C THR A 37 -18.15 -15.38 -10.16
N LYS A 38 -17.41 -15.92 -9.18
CA LYS A 38 -18.00 -16.59 -8.00
C LYS A 38 -17.60 -16.06 -6.63
N ILE A 39 -16.81 -14.99 -6.53
CA ILE A 39 -16.43 -14.45 -5.21
C ILE A 39 -17.59 -13.62 -4.67
N GLU A 40 -18.25 -14.13 -3.64
CA GLU A 40 -19.36 -13.46 -2.95
C GLU A 40 -18.91 -12.12 -2.34
N LEU A 41 -19.83 -11.16 -2.30
CA LEU A 41 -19.57 -9.81 -1.79
C LEU A 41 -19.07 -9.82 -0.33
N ALA A 42 -19.57 -10.75 0.48
CA ALA A 42 -19.12 -10.96 1.86
C ALA A 42 -17.65 -11.41 1.94
N GLU A 43 -17.21 -12.27 1.02
CA GLU A 43 -15.82 -12.74 0.96
C GLU A 43 -14.88 -11.59 0.60
N GLN A 44 -15.25 -10.75 -0.37
CA GLN A 44 -14.48 -9.54 -0.72
C GLN A 44 -14.36 -8.57 0.46
N LEU A 45 -15.41 -8.45 1.27
CA LEU A 45 -15.44 -7.65 2.50
C LEU A 45 -14.45 -8.14 3.53
N ILE A 46 -14.45 -9.45 3.77
CA ILE A 46 -13.53 -10.10 4.69
C ILE A 46 -12.10 -9.88 4.21
N TRP A 47 -11.80 -10.14 2.94
CA TRP A 47 -10.47 -9.94 2.37
C TRP A 47 -9.97 -8.49 2.43
N ASN A 48 -10.82 -7.51 2.13
CA ASN A 48 -10.44 -6.11 2.20
C ASN A 48 -10.23 -5.65 3.65
N THR A 49 -11.06 -6.12 4.59
CA THR A 49 -10.89 -5.80 6.03
C THR A 49 -9.61 -6.41 6.57
N ILE A 50 -9.36 -7.68 6.25
CA ILE A 50 -8.15 -8.43 6.60
C ILE A 50 -6.90 -7.74 6.03
N TYR A 51 -6.98 -7.10 4.86
CA TYR A 51 -5.89 -6.31 4.29
C TYR A 51 -5.70 -4.96 5.00
N LEU A 52 -6.79 -4.22 5.28
CA LEU A 52 -6.71 -2.85 5.80
C LEU A 52 -6.14 -2.77 7.22
N ILE A 53 -6.39 -3.77 8.07
CA ILE A 53 -5.87 -3.81 9.45
C ILE A 53 -4.33 -3.81 9.49
N PRO A 54 -3.63 -4.80 8.91
CA PRO A 54 -2.16 -4.81 8.89
C PRO A 54 -1.59 -3.66 8.06
N PHE A 55 -2.27 -3.22 7.00
CA PHE A 55 -1.85 -2.05 6.23
C PHE A 55 -1.85 -0.78 7.08
N GLY A 56 -2.93 -0.53 7.84
CA GLY A 56 -3.03 0.59 8.75
C GLY A 56 -1.96 0.58 9.84
N TYR A 57 -1.60 -0.62 10.34
CA TYR A 57 -0.48 -0.77 11.28
C TYR A 57 0.85 -0.32 10.68
N LEU A 58 1.14 -0.68 9.42
CA LEU A 58 2.35 -0.25 8.71
C LEU A 58 2.37 1.27 8.49
N MET A 59 1.25 1.86 8.07
CA MET A 59 1.15 3.30 7.88
C MET A 59 1.36 4.06 9.19
N LEU A 60 0.83 3.54 10.31
CA LEU A 60 1.05 4.12 11.63
C LEU A 60 2.51 4.00 12.10
N ALA A 61 3.21 2.92 11.75
CA ALA A 61 4.64 2.79 12.00
C ALA A 61 5.46 3.84 11.22
N PHE A 62 5.16 4.04 9.93
CA PHE A 62 5.77 5.09 9.13
C PHE A 62 5.46 6.49 9.67
N TYR A 63 4.21 6.74 10.07
CA TYR A 63 3.80 8.01 10.67
C TYR A 63 4.60 8.30 11.95
N LYS A 64 4.70 7.34 12.88
CA LYS A 64 5.47 7.49 14.13
C LYS A 64 6.95 7.76 13.86
N TYR A 65 7.53 7.05 12.89
CA TYR A 65 8.91 7.26 12.46
C TYR A 65 9.12 8.68 11.92
N LEU A 66 8.27 9.13 11.01
CA LEU A 66 8.34 10.49 10.44
C LEU A 66 8.02 11.58 11.46
N LYS A 67 7.20 11.28 12.48
CA LYS A 67 6.93 12.14 13.63
C LYS A 67 8.16 12.37 14.49
N HIS A 68 8.93 11.32 14.75
CA HIS A 68 10.19 11.43 15.50
C HIS A 68 11.17 12.43 14.85
N TYR A 69 11.28 12.39 13.52
CA TYR A 69 12.12 13.33 12.76
C TYR A 69 11.41 14.65 12.41
N GLN A 70 10.27 14.96 13.05
CA GLN A 70 9.50 16.20 12.89
C GLN A 70 9.08 16.51 11.43
N ARG A 71 8.92 15.49 10.59
CA ARG A 71 8.59 15.64 9.16
C ARG A 71 7.07 15.73 8.92
N LYS A 72 6.47 16.87 9.28
CA LYS A 72 5.00 17.09 9.23
C LYS A 72 4.39 16.85 7.84
N VAL A 73 5.05 17.28 6.76
CA VAL A 73 4.58 17.07 5.38
C VAL A 73 4.54 15.58 5.02
N LEU A 74 5.58 14.83 5.38
CA LEU A 74 5.63 13.38 5.13
C LEU A 74 4.61 12.62 5.98
N GLN A 75 4.40 13.05 7.23
CA GLN A 75 3.33 12.53 8.10
C GLN A 75 1.95 12.71 7.46
N GLY A 76 1.64 13.91 6.98
CA GLY A 76 0.38 14.18 6.27
C GLY A 76 0.23 13.33 5.01
N SER A 77 1.31 13.14 4.26
CA SER A 77 1.31 12.29 3.05
C SER A 77 0.96 10.83 3.37
N ILE A 78 1.55 10.25 4.43
CA ILE A 78 1.22 8.89 4.86
C ILE A 78 -0.25 8.76 5.30
N LEU A 79 -0.78 9.76 6.01
CA LEU A 79 -2.19 9.75 6.42
C LEU A 79 -3.14 9.85 5.22
N LEU A 80 -2.82 10.68 4.23
CA LEU A 80 -3.60 10.80 3.00
C LEU A 80 -3.56 9.50 2.18
N ILE A 81 -2.40 8.86 2.07
CA ILE A 81 -2.26 7.53 1.43
C ILE A 81 -3.14 6.51 2.15
N PHE A 82 -3.10 6.47 3.49
CA PHE A 82 -3.92 5.55 4.27
C PHE A 82 -5.42 5.80 4.09
N ALA A 83 -5.87 7.06 4.19
CA ALA A 83 -7.27 7.42 4.01
C ALA A 83 -7.76 7.11 2.59
N ALA A 84 -6.96 7.40 1.58
CA ALA A 84 -7.29 7.09 0.20
C ALA A 84 -7.37 5.58 -0.06
N GLU A 85 -6.44 4.78 0.48
CA GLU A 85 -6.51 3.32 0.40
C GLU A 85 -7.78 2.76 1.06
N LEU A 86 -8.14 3.30 2.23
CA LEU A 86 -9.35 2.92 2.95
C LEU A 86 -10.61 3.25 2.14
N ILE A 87 -10.65 4.41 1.48
CA ILE A 87 -11.76 4.79 0.59
C ILE A 87 -11.78 3.90 -0.67
N LEU A 88 -10.63 3.57 -1.28
CA LEU A 88 -10.58 2.71 -2.47
C LEU A 88 -11.04 1.27 -2.16
N LYS A 89 -10.56 0.69 -1.05
CA LYS A 89 -10.97 -0.64 -0.63
C LYS A 89 -12.41 -0.68 -0.13
N SER A 90 -12.95 0.47 0.33
CA SER A 90 -14.35 0.57 0.76
C SER A 90 -15.35 0.93 -0.34
N THR A 91 -14.95 1.68 -1.36
CA THR A 91 -15.81 1.98 -2.52
C THR A 91 -16.00 0.78 -3.44
N LEU A 92 -15.15 -0.25 -3.35
CA LEU A 92 -15.41 -1.56 -3.94
C LEU A 92 -16.63 -2.28 -3.30
N PHE A 93 -17.18 -1.79 -2.18
CA PHE A 93 -18.35 -2.37 -1.50
C PHE A 93 -19.69 -2.09 -2.19
N SER A 94 -19.80 -1.11 -3.08
CA SER A 94 -21.09 -0.75 -3.70
C SER A 94 -21.26 -1.38 -5.08
N SER A 95 -21.69 -2.65 -5.13
CA SER A 95 -22.42 -3.18 -6.30
C SER A 95 -23.87 -2.66 -6.36
N LEU A 96 -24.31 -1.91 -5.34
CA LEU A 96 -25.71 -1.52 -5.19
C LEU A 96 -26.14 -0.26 -5.97
N PHE A 97 -25.22 0.52 -6.55
CA PHE A 97 -25.59 1.70 -7.36
C PHE A 97 -24.55 1.99 -8.47
N GLU A 98 -24.94 1.81 -9.74
CA GLU A 98 -24.18 2.17 -10.95
C GLU A 98 -24.20 3.68 -11.22
N SER A 99 -23.69 4.51 -10.29
CA SER A 99 -23.78 5.97 -10.45
C SER A 99 -22.47 6.62 -10.92
N PRO A 100 -22.52 7.67 -11.76
CA PRO A 100 -21.35 8.46 -12.16
C PRO A 100 -20.59 9.06 -10.97
N LEU A 101 -21.27 9.26 -9.83
CA LEU A 101 -20.67 9.67 -8.56
C LEU A 101 -19.56 8.71 -8.09
N LYS A 102 -19.72 7.39 -8.26
CA LYS A 102 -18.67 6.42 -7.88
C LYS A 102 -17.42 6.56 -8.74
N LYS A 103 -17.56 6.82 -10.04
CA LYS A 103 -16.42 7.05 -10.94
C LYS A 103 -15.68 8.32 -10.52
N VAL A 104 -16.40 9.39 -10.19
CA VAL A 104 -15.79 10.65 -9.71
C VAL A 104 -15.08 10.45 -8.37
N VAL A 105 -15.69 9.75 -7.41
CA VAL A 105 -15.06 9.46 -6.11
C VAL A 105 -13.82 8.58 -6.27
N LEU A 106 -13.87 7.53 -7.10
CA LEU A 106 -12.72 6.67 -7.38
C LEU A 106 -11.56 7.43 -8.04
N LEU A 107 -11.87 8.25 -9.04
CA LEU A 107 -10.88 9.09 -9.73
C LEU A 107 -10.27 10.13 -8.78
N GLY A 108 -11.11 10.81 -7.98
CA GLY A 108 -10.66 11.78 -7.00
C GLY A 108 -9.76 11.16 -5.93
N THR A 109 -10.19 10.02 -5.37
CA THR A 109 -9.41 9.29 -4.35
C THR A 109 -8.09 8.79 -4.91
N SER A 110 -8.10 8.23 -6.13
CA SER A 110 -6.87 7.79 -6.81
C SER A 110 -5.92 8.94 -7.09
N THR A 111 -6.44 10.10 -7.47
CA THR A 111 -5.65 11.33 -7.70
C THR A 111 -5.02 11.82 -6.39
N ILE A 112 -5.79 11.84 -5.30
CA ILE A 112 -5.29 12.19 -3.96
C ILE A 112 -4.17 11.24 -3.53
N TRP A 113 -4.36 9.93 -3.72
CA TRP A 113 -3.35 8.92 -3.42
C TRP A 113 -2.06 9.15 -4.21
N LEU A 114 -2.18 9.43 -5.51
CA LEU A 114 -1.05 9.69 -6.40
C LEU A 114 -0.29 10.96 -5.96
N ILE A 115 -0.99 12.07 -5.73
CA ILE A 115 -0.40 13.33 -5.29
C ILE A 115 0.31 13.12 -3.94
N ALA A 116 -0.33 12.47 -2.98
CA ALA A 116 0.28 12.20 -1.67
C ALA A 116 1.55 11.34 -1.78
N THR A 117 1.55 10.35 -2.68
CA THR A 117 2.72 9.49 -2.95
C THR A 117 3.85 10.27 -3.61
N VAL A 118 3.56 11.16 -4.55
CA VAL A 118 4.56 12.04 -5.18
C VAL A 118 5.15 13.01 -4.17
N VAL A 119 4.32 13.64 -3.33
CA VAL A 119 4.79 14.54 -2.25
C VAL A 119 5.69 13.78 -1.27
N LEU A 120 5.30 12.55 -0.89
CA LEU A 120 6.11 11.67 -0.05
C LEU A 120 7.47 11.42 -0.69
N LEU A 121 7.53 11.06 -1.98
CA LEU A 121 8.77 10.80 -2.69
C LEU A 121 9.67 12.04 -2.79
N VAL A 122 9.13 13.18 -3.23
CA VAL A 122 9.89 14.43 -3.35
C VAL A 122 10.50 14.82 -2.00
N GLY A 123 9.72 14.72 -0.91
CA GLY A 123 10.23 15.03 0.42
C GLY A 123 11.23 14.00 0.97
N LEU A 124 11.12 12.72 0.59
CA LEU A 124 12.12 11.69 0.91
C LEU A 124 13.42 11.85 0.09
N PHE A 125 13.36 12.35 -1.14
CA PHE A 125 14.55 12.62 -1.97
C PHE A 125 15.26 13.92 -1.55
N ARG A 126 14.51 14.98 -1.23
CA ARG A 126 15.09 16.25 -0.73
C ARG A 126 15.78 16.10 0.61
N ASN A 127 15.37 15.13 1.42
CA ASN A 127 16.07 14.80 2.65
C ASN A 127 17.33 13.97 2.36
N THR A 128 18.42 14.64 2.04
CA THR A 128 19.78 14.10 2.02
C THR A 128 20.34 13.85 3.44
N ALA A 129 19.48 13.56 4.42
CA ALA A 129 19.93 13.12 5.75
C ALA A 129 20.53 11.72 5.59
N LYS A 130 21.84 11.70 5.32
CA LYS A 130 22.67 10.60 4.80
C LYS A 130 22.70 9.32 5.64
N THR A 131 21.94 9.19 6.74
CA THR A 131 22.13 8.13 7.72
C THR A 131 20.85 7.47 8.25
N ASP A 132 19.66 7.94 7.84
CA ASP A 132 18.40 7.37 8.34
C ASP A 132 18.00 6.15 7.51
N GLN A 133 18.57 4.99 7.87
CA GLN A 133 18.38 3.72 7.16
C GLN A 133 16.89 3.33 6.95
N GLY A 134 15.99 3.77 7.83
CA GLY A 134 14.54 3.58 7.70
C GLY A 134 13.89 4.44 6.61
N MET A 135 14.36 5.66 6.37
CA MET A 135 13.84 6.53 5.31
C MET A 135 14.05 5.92 3.92
N LEU A 136 15.19 5.26 3.69
CA LEU A 136 15.48 4.57 2.43
C LEU A 136 14.45 3.48 2.12
N ALA A 137 14.06 2.72 3.16
CA ALA A 137 13.08 1.65 3.02
C ALA A 137 11.67 2.20 2.72
N ILE A 138 11.25 3.28 3.39
CA ILE A 138 9.99 3.99 3.09
C ILE A 138 10.01 4.54 1.66
N ARG A 139 11.15 5.06 1.21
CA ARG A 139 11.31 5.56 -0.16
C ARG A 139 11.14 4.44 -1.18
N ASN A 140 11.81 3.31 -0.98
CA ASN A 140 11.70 2.16 -1.89
C ASN A 140 10.28 1.57 -1.90
N TYR A 141 9.62 1.53 -0.74
CA TYR A 141 8.19 1.22 -0.65
C TYR A 141 7.36 2.15 -1.56
N ALA A 142 7.52 3.47 -1.40
CA ALA A 142 6.74 4.46 -2.15
C ALA A 142 7.02 4.43 -3.66
N ILE A 143 8.28 4.26 -4.07
CA ILE A 143 8.68 4.13 -5.48
C ILE A 143 8.01 2.88 -6.06
N CYS A 144 8.13 1.75 -5.38
CA CYS A 144 7.58 0.48 -5.85
C CYS A 144 6.06 0.55 -5.99
N SER A 145 5.36 1.07 -4.97
CA SER A 145 3.91 1.28 -5.00
C SER A 145 3.48 2.19 -6.16
N LEU A 146 4.20 3.30 -6.39
CA LEU A 146 3.89 4.21 -7.49
C LEU A 146 4.13 3.56 -8.86
N LEU A 147 5.25 2.84 -9.03
CA LEU A 147 5.56 2.14 -10.28
C LEU A 147 4.51 1.07 -10.60
N ILE A 148 4.08 0.29 -9.60
CA ILE A 148 3.02 -0.71 -9.78
C ILE A 148 1.70 -0.03 -10.15
N TYR A 149 1.37 1.09 -9.49
CA TYR A 149 0.18 1.88 -9.83
C TYR A 149 0.23 2.44 -11.26
N LEU A 150 1.35 3.03 -11.68
CA LEU A 150 1.54 3.51 -13.04
C LEU A 150 1.49 2.37 -14.05
N PHE A 151 2.14 1.24 -13.77
CA PHE A 151 2.10 0.06 -14.63
C PHE A 151 0.66 -0.47 -14.79
N ALA A 152 -0.12 -0.47 -13.70
CA ALA A 152 -1.53 -0.86 -13.72
C ALA A 152 -2.42 0.12 -14.52
N THR A 153 -2.03 1.39 -14.64
CA THR A 153 -2.86 2.46 -15.23
C THR A 153 -2.42 2.94 -16.62
N THR A 154 -1.16 2.76 -17.02
CA THR A 154 -0.58 3.33 -18.26
C THR A 154 -0.41 2.34 -19.41
N HIS A 155 -0.49 1.04 -19.16
CA HIS A 155 -0.48 0.06 -20.25
C HIS A 155 -1.85 -0.04 -20.93
N SER A 156 -1.85 -0.42 -22.23
CA SER A 156 -3.03 -0.89 -22.99
C SER A 156 -3.79 -2.06 -22.33
N PHE A 157 -3.26 -2.57 -21.21
CA PHE A 157 -3.81 -3.44 -20.17
C PHE A 157 -5.32 -3.33 -19.88
N TYR A 158 -5.90 -2.13 -19.85
CA TYR A 158 -7.33 -1.93 -19.55
C TYR A 158 -8.18 -1.54 -20.76
N LEU A 159 -7.56 -1.06 -21.85
CA LEU A 159 -8.27 -0.59 -23.04
C LEU A 159 -8.31 -1.65 -24.16
N ALA A 160 -7.31 -2.54 -24.25
CA ALA A 160 -7.21 -3.58 -25.28
C ALA A 160 -6.13 -4.65 -24.97
N SER A 161 -6.06 -5.22 -23.76
CA SER A 161 -5.10 -6.32 -23.54
C SER A 161 -5.59 -7.58 -24.25
N THR A 162 -4.71 -8.25 -24.98
CA THR A 162 -4.96 -9.58 -25.57
C THR A 162 -5.36 -10.63 -24.52
N ASN A 163 -5.03 -10.45 -23.23
CA ASN A 163 -5.49 -11.30 -22.13
C ASN A 163 -5.66 -10.51 -20.81
N PRO A 164 -6.86 -9.97 -20.49
CA PRO A 164 -7.13 -9.13 -19.31
C PRO A 164 -6.99 -9.85 -17.95
N LEU A 165 -6.91 -11.18 -17.96
CA LEU A 165 -6.76 -11.99 -16.75
C LEU A 165 -5.29 -12.07 -16.32
N GLN A 166 -4.38 -12.38 -17.24
CA GLN A 166 -2.93 -12.46 -16.96
C GLN A 166 -2.38 -11.13 -16.48
N THR A 167 -2.89 -10.05 -17.04
CA THR A 167 -2.56 -8.68 -16.70
C THR A 167 -2.98 -8.33 -15.27
N ARG A 168 -4.25 -8.55 -14.91
CA ARG A 168 -4.74 -8.37 -13.52
C ARG A 168 -3.95 -9.20 -12.51
N LEU A 169 -3.57 -10.40 -12.90
CA LEU A 169 -2.79 -11.29 -12.06
C LEU A 169 -1.35 -10.81 -11.84
N LEU A 170 -0.68 -10.35 -12.88
CA LEU A 170 0.66 -9.79 -12.79
C LEU A 170 0.68 -8.56 -11.87
N VAL A 171 -0.29 -7.66 -12.03
CA VAL A 171 -0.45 -6.48 -11.14
C VAL A 171 -0.78 -6.92 -9.71
N GLY A 172 -1.63 -7.94 -9.55
CA GLY A 172 -1.95 -8.54 -8.26
C GLY A 172 -0.70 -9.05 -7.55
N LEU A 173 0.10 -9.89 -8.20
CA LEU A 173 1.30 -10.48 -7.59
C LEU A 173 2.40 -9.44 -7.31
N THR A 174 2.61 -8.49 -8.23
CA THR A 174 3.62 -7.44 -8.05
C THR A 174 3.27 -6.49 -6.90
N SER A 175 1.98 -6.35 -6.54
CA SER A 175 1.55 -5.55 -5.37
C SER A 175 2.06 -6.07 -4.02
N ALA A 176 2.62 -7.28 -3.95
CA ALA A 176 3.28 -7.78 -2.74
C ALA A 176 4.67 -7.16 -2.52
N ILE A 177 5.36 -6.73 -3.58
CA ILE A 177 6.76 -6.28 -3.55
C ILE A 177 6.98 -5.11 -2.58
N PRO A 178 6.14 -4.05 -2.53
CA PRO A 178 6.33 -2.95 -1.60
C PRO A 178 6.48 -3.40 -0.14
N PHE A 179 5.72 -4.42 0.29
CA PHE A 179 5.75 -4.93 1.66
C PHE A 179 7.04 -5.66 2.03
N SER A 180 7.89 -6.03 1.07
CA SER A 180 9.25 -6.47 1.39
C SER A 180 10.09 -5.32 1.98
N PHE A 181 9.87 -4.09 1.51
CA PHE A 181 10.57 -2.91 2.03
C PHE A 181 10.08 -2.50 3.41
N THR A 182 8.86 -2.85 3.83
CA THR A 182 8.39 -2.64 5.21
C THR A 182 9.04 -3.61 6.18
N ILE A 183 9.41 -4.82 5.74
CA ILE A 183 10.27 -5.75 6.50
C ILE A 183 11.68 -5.18 6.63
N VAL A 184 12.28 -4.73 5.51
CA VAL A 184 13.61 -4.09 5.53
C VAL A 184 13.61 -2.87 6.45
N PHE A 185 12.55 -2.05 6.42
CA PHE A 185 12.36 -0.95 7.34
C PHE A 185 12.45 -1.42 8.80
N ALA A 186 11.65 -2.41 9.19
CA ALA A 186 11.65 -2.94 10.57
C ALA A 186 13.03 -3.45 11.02
N MET A 187 13.74 -4.14 10.12
CA MET A 187 15.05 -4.71 10.41
C MET A 187 16.14 -3.65 10.61
N LYS A 188 16.00 -2.48 9.95
CA LYS A 188 16.95 -1.37 10.08
C LYS A 188 16.65 -0.42 11.24
N LEU A 189 15.55 -0.60 11.96
CA LEU A 189 15.24 0.21 13.14
C LEU A 189 15.99 -0.30 14.37
N LYS A 190 16.53 0.64 15.16
CA LYS A 190 17.24 0.33 16.40
C LYS A 190 16.25 -0.13 17.47
N LEU A 191 16.62 -1.16 18.22
CA LEU A 191 15.82 -1.59 19.37
C LEU A 191 16.03 -0.65 20.54
N LYS A 192 14.93 -0.33 21.23
CA LYS A 192 14.97 0.31 22.53
C LYS A 192 15.57 -0.69 23.52
N ALA A 193 16.67 -0.29 24.16
CA ALA A 193 17.28 -1.02 25.27
C ALA A 193 16.33 -1.07 26.47
#